data_AF-A0A2D0HCH6-F1
#
_entry.id   AF-A0A2D0HCH6-F1
#
_cell.length_a   1.000
_cell.length_b   1.000
_cell.length_c   1.000
_cell.angle_alpha   90.00
_cell.angle_beta   90.00
_cell.angle_gamma   90.00
#
_symmetry.space_group_name_H-M   'P 1'
#
loop_
_entity.id
_entity.type
_entity.pdbx_description
1 polymer ?
#
loop_
_entity_poly.entity_id
_entity_poly.type
_entity_poly.pdbx_seq_one_letter_code
_entity_poly.pdbx_strand_id
1 'polypeptide(L)' 'MTTAIPTNNPVIVPKKLPFLESICWQTADVYRFTPEEMLSRYERGWQYRNLFNNLEGEELNFLQELARRYKSWLQVYL' A
#
# COMPACT_ATOMS: atom_id res chain seq x y z
N MET A 1 24.39 14.46 -7.71
CA MET A 1 23.25 13.88 -6.96
C MET A 1 22.57 12.91 -7.91
N THR A 2 22.67 11.62 -7.64
CA THR A 2 22.27 10.56 -8.58
C THR A 2 20.74 10.43 -8.58
N THR A 3 20.07 10.97 -9.58
CA THR A 3 18.65 10.69 -9.84
C THR A 3 18.54 9.27 -10.38
N ALA A 4 18.24 8.31 -9.51
CA ALA A 4 17.80 6.99 -9.94
C ALA A 4 16.51 7.18 -10.72
N ILE A 5 16.49 6.74 -11.98
CA ILE A 5 15.29 6.70 -12.81
C ILE A 5 14.59 5.39 -12.41
N PRO A 6 13.50 5.38 -11.62
CA PRO A 6 12.83 4.13 -11.29
C PRO A 6 12.25 3.57 -12.58
N THR A 7 12.58 2.31 -12.87
CA THR A 7 12.04 1.55 -14.00
C THR A 7 10.53 1.43 -13.80
N ASN A 8 9.78 2.33 -14.44
CA ASN A 8 8.38 2.59 -14.19
C ASN A 8 7.49 1.53 -14.87
N ASN A 9 7.53 0.29 -14.38
CA ASN A 9 6.37 -0.58 -14.55
C ASN A 9 5.25 0.06 -13.71
N PRO A 10 4.11 0.48 -14.31
CA PRO A 10 3.04 1.08 -13.54
C PRO A 10 2.50 0.03 -12.56
N VAL A 11 2.58 0.31 -11.26
CA VAL A 11 1.87 -0.51 -10.27
C VAL A 11 0.38 -0.25 -10.50
N ILE A 12 -0.36 -1.28 -10.88
CA ILE A 12 -1.79 -1.15 -11.13
C ILE A 12 -2.47 -1.02 -9.77
N VAL A 13 -2.92 0.19 -9.44
CA VAL A 13 -3.66 0.47 -8.21
C VAL A 13 -5.10 -0.06 -8.37
N PRO A 14 -5.56 -0.94 -7.48
CA PRO A 14 -6.95 -1.39 -7.44
C PRO A 14 -7.93 -0.21 -7.34
N LYS A 15 -9.15 -0.43 -7.85
CA LYS A 15 -10.23 0.58 -7.74
C LYS A 15 -10.70 0.82 -6.31
N LYS A 16 -10.47 -0.14 -5.42
CA LYS A 16 -10.86 -0.09 -4.01
C LYS A 16 -9.73 -0.59 -3.14
N LEU A 17 -9.42 0.19 -2.11
CA LEU A 17 -8.41 -0.12 -1.10
C LEU A 17 -9.07 -0.01 0.27
N PRO A 18 -10.00 -0.92 0.62
CA PRO A 18 -10.82 -0.79 1.82
C PRO A 18 -9.99 -0.74 3.10
N PHE A 19 -8.90 -1.49 3.19
CA PHE A 19 -8.00 -1.41 4.34
C PHE A 19 -7.29 -0.05 4.39
N LEU A 20 -6.75 0.42 3.27
CA LEU A 20 -6.10 1.74 3.19
C LEU A 20 -7.07 2.87 3.55
N GLU A 21 -8.28 2.84 3.01
CA GLU A 21 -9.35 3.80 3.30
C GLU A 21 -9.71 3.80 4.80
N SER A 22 -9.74 2.61 5.42
CA SER A 22 -10.04 2.47 6.84
C SER A 22 -8.95 3.08 7.74
N ILE A 23 -7.66 2.81 7.45
CA ILE A 23 -6.54 3.37 8.22
C ILE A 23 -6.28 4.85 7.92
N CYS A 24 -6.68 5.32 6.73
CA CYS A 24 -6.55 6.71 6.30
C CYS A 24 -7.89 7.44 6.26
N TRP A 25 -8.79 7.17 7.21
CA TRP A 25 -10.12 7.79 7.29
C TRP A 25 -10.12 9.34 7.34
N GLN A 26 -9.02 9.97 7.75
CA GLN A 26 -8.86 11.44 7.74
C GLN A 26 -8.33 12.00 6.40
N THR A 27 -7.89 11.13 5.49
CA THR A 27 -7.35 11.54 4.19
C THR A 27 -8.48 11.59 3.18
N ALA A 28 -8.69 12.77 2.58
CA ALA A 28 -9.76 12.98 1.61
C ALA A 28 -9.63 12.11 0.35
N ASP A 29 -8.41 11.77 -0.06
CA ASP A 29 -8.17 10.97 -1.26
C ASP A 29 -6.87 10.15 -1.12
N VAL A 30 -7.01 8.86 -0.78
CA VAL A 30 -5.88 7.93 -0.63
C VAL A 30 -5.32 7.45 -1.97
N TYR A 31 -6.08 7.59 -3.06
CA TYR A 31 -5.73 7.12 -4.39
C TYR A 31 -4.79 8.07 -5.13
N ARG A 32 -4.68 9.32 -4.65
CA ARG A 32 -3.71 10.31 -5.15
C ARG A 32 -2.28 10.06 -4.67
N PHE A 33 -2.10 9.19 -3.69
CA PHE A 33 -0.77 8.85 -3.19
C PHE A 33 0.04 8.08 -4.22
N THR A 34 1.35 8.31 -4.21
CA THR A 34 2.29 7.44 -4.91
C THR A 34 2.29 6.03 -4.28
N PRO A 35 2.68 4.99 -5.03
CA PRO A 35 2.87 3.64 -4.49
C PRO A 35 3.70 3.57 -3.20
N GLU A 36 4.72 4.43 -3.07
CA GLU A 36 5.58 4.58 -1.89
C GLU A 36 4.85 5.18 -0.70
N GLU A 37 4.07 6.22 -0.93
CA GLU A 37 3.24 6.84 0.10
C GLU A 37 2.15 5.88 0.58
N MET A 38 1.49 5.17 -0.34
CA MET A 38 0.51 4.14 0.00
C MET A 38 1.15 3.08 0.91
N LEU A 39 2.32 2.56 0.53
CA LEU A 39 3.07 1.60 1.34
C LEU A 39 3.38 2.15 2.74
N SER A 40 3.84 3.39 2.83
CA SER A 40 4.12 4.04 4.12
C SER A 40 2.87 4.13 5.01
N ARG A 41 1.68 4.33 4.42
CA ARG A 41 0.41 4.29 5.15
C ARG A 41 0.10 2.88 5.64
N TYR A 42 0.24 1.87 4.77
CA TYR A 42 0.04 0.48 5.15
C TYR A 42 0.97 0.04 6.28
N GLU A 43 2.25 0.41 6.23
CA GLU A 43 3.22 0.08 7.27
C GLU A 43 2.82 0.69 8.62
N ARG A 44 2.45 1.97 8.63
CA ARG A 44 2.01 2.67 9.85
C ARG A 44 0.67 2.13 10.38
N GLY A 45 -0.24 1.80 9.46
CA GLY A 45 -1.58 1.30 9.77
C GLY A 45 -1.66 -0.22 9.99
N TRP A 46 -0.56 -0.96 9.79
CA TRP A 46 -0.55 -2.42 9.81
C TRP A 46 -1.07 -3.02 11.12
N GLN A 47 -0.82 -2.33 12.24
CA GLN A 47 -1.33 -2.71 13.56
C GLN A 47 -2.87 -2.84 13.61
N TYR A 48 -3.59 -2.07 12.77
CA TYR A 48 -5.04 -2.10 12.67
C TYR A 48 -5.58 -3.18 11.73
N ARG A 49 -4.72 -3.98 11.09
CA ARG A 49 -5.15 -5.08 10.23
C ARG A 49 -6.10 -6.04 10.93
N ASN A 50 -5.79 -6.40 12.18
CA ASN A 50 -6.65 -7.28 12.98
C ASN A 50 -8.00 -6.65 13.34
N LEU A 51 -8.10 -5.32 13.31
CA LEU A 51 -9.33 -4.60 13.63
C LEU A 51 -10.28 -4.52 12.44
N PHE A 52 -9.75 -4.30 11.23
CA PHE A 52 -10.58 -4.11 10.04
C PHE A 52 -10.82 -5.39 9.23
N ASN A 53 -9.93 -6.38 9.31
CA ASN A 53 -10.01 -7.69 8.63
C ASN A 53 -10.60 -7.64 7.20
N ASN A 54 -10.29 -6.59 6.46
CA ASN A 54 -10.84 -6.26 5.15
C ASN A 54 -9.77 -6.23 4.05
N LEU A 55 -8.54 -6.62 4.40
CA LEU A 55 -7.40 -6.69 3.49
C LEU A 55 -7.38 -8.04 2.77
N GLU A 56 -8.13 -8.13 1.66
CA GLU A 56 -8.26 -9.35 0.87
C GLU A 56 -8.31 -9.04 -0.65
N GLY A 57 -8.16 -10.08 -1.47
CA GLY A 57 -8.37 -9.98 -2.93
C GLY A 57 -7.37 -9.06 -3.64
N GLU A 58 -7.90 -8.12 -4.43
CA GLU A 58 -7.10 -7.20 -5.25
C GLU A 58 -6.19 -6.27 -4.42
N GLU A 59 -6.67 -5.82 -3.24
CA GLU A 59 -5.87 -4.97 -2.35
C GLU A 59 -4.68 -5.72 -1.75
N LEU A 60 -4.89 -6.99 -1.37
CA LEU A 60 -3.82 -7.83 -0.84
C LEU A 60 -2.73 -8.09 -1.90
N ASN A 61 -3.14 -8.43 -3.12
CA ASN A 61 -2.21 -8.65 -4.24
C ASN A 61 -1.41 -7.39 -4.56
N PHE A 62 -2.08 -6.23 -4.56
CA PHE A 62 -1.44 -4.93 -4.75
C PHE A 62 -0.42 -4.63 -3.66
N LEU A 63 -0.79 -4.81 -2.40
CA LEU A 63 0.11 -4.58 -1.27
C LEU A 63 1.29 -5.56 -1.27
N GLN A 64 1.09 -6.81 -1.67
CA GLN A 64 2.17 -7.79 -1.80
C GLN A 64 3.18 -7.36 -2.89
N GLU A 65 2.70 -6.86 -4.04
CA GLU A 65 3.57 -6.33 -5.09
C GLU A 65 4.32 -5.06 -4.61
N LEU A 66 3.65 -4.15 -3.90
CA LEU A 66 4.30 -2.98 -3.30
C LEU A 66 5.39 -3.40 -2.31
N ALA A 67 5.05 -4.30 -1.38
CA ALA A 67 5.98 -4.75 -0.35
C ALA A 67 7.21 -5.41 -0.96
N ARG A 68 7.04 -6.22 -2.02
CA ARG A 68 8.15 -6.83 -2.77
C ARG A 68 8.97 -5.79 -3.52
N ARG A 69 8.33 -4.86 -4.23
CA ARG A 69 9.00 -3.83 -5.04
C ARG A 69 9.86 -2.89 -4.20
N TYR A 70 9.34 -2.47 -3.05
CA TYR A 70 10.01 -1.55 -2.14
C TYR A 70 10.78 -2.25 -1.02
N LYS A 71 10.83 -3.59 -1.03
CA LYS A 71 11.47 -4.42 0.00
C LYS A 71 11.02 -4.08 1.43
N SER A 72 9.73 -3.81 1.60
CA SER A 72 9.15 -3.52 2.92
C SER A 72 9.15 -4.76 3.81
N TRP A 73 9.19 -4.53 5.12
CA TRP A 73 9.02 -5.57 6.13
C TRP A 73 7.62 -6.20 6.11
N LEU A 74 6.63 -5.53 5.52
CA LEU A 74 5.27 -6.06 5.36
C LEU A 74 5.22 -7.37 4.58
N GLN A 75 6.18 -7.62 3.69
CA GLN A 75 6.25 -8.87 2.92
C GLN A 75 6.34 -10.13 3.81
N VAL A 76 6.77 -9.98 5.08
CA VAL A 76 6.88 -11.09 6.04
C VAL A 76 5.52 -11.39 6.71
N TYR A 77 4.62 -10.41 6.75
CA TYR A 77 3.34 -10.49 7.45
C TYR A 77 2.13 -10.69 6.52
N LEU A 78 2.33 -10.52 5.21
CA LEU A 78 1.37 -10.72 4.14
C LEU A 78 1.40 -12.17 3.66
#